data_AF-A0AAW2NLF9-F1
#
_entry.id   AF-A0AAW2NLF9-F1
#
_cell.length_a   1.000
_cell.length_b   1.000
_cell.length_c   1.000
_cell.angle_alpha   90.00
_cell.angle_beta   90.00
_cell.angle_gamma   90.00
#
_symmetry.space_group_name_H-M   'P 1'
#
loop_
_entity.id
_entity.type
_entity.pdbx_description
1 polymer ?
#
loop_
_entity_poly.entity_id
_entity_poly.type
_entity_poly.pdbx_seq_one_letter_code
_entity_poly.pdbx_strand_id
1 'polypeptide(L)'
;MDGNGTLFGTLSGNTREVLHKFTVDLPKKHGRGGQSALRFARLRMEKRHNYVRKTAELATQFFINPNTSQPNVAGLILAGSADFKTELSQSDMFDPRLQAKILNVVDVSYGGENGFNQAIELSAEILSNVKFIQEKRLIGKYFEEISQDTGKYVFGVDDTLKTLEMGAVETLIVWENLDITRYVLKNSVTGEMVIKHLKKEQESDQSNFKDLATSAELEVQEKMPLLEWFANEYRRFGCTLEFVTNKSQEGSQFCRGFGGIGGVLRYQLDIRSFDEVSDEGEIYEDSD
;
A
#
# COMPACT_ATOMS: atom_id res chain seq x y z
N MET A 1 27.06 -0.85 3.07
CA MET A 1 28.32 -0.09 3.15
C MET A 1 29.36 -0.94 3.84
N ASP A 2 30.54 -1.07 3.24
CA ASP A 2 31.70 -1.73 3.84
C ASP A 2 32.93 -0.81 3.70
N GLY A 3 34.00 -1.08 4.44
CA GLY A 3 35.27 -0.36 4.33
C GLY A 3 35.96 -0.49 2.97
N ASN A 4 35.58 -1.50 2.16
CA ASN A 4 36.12 -1.73 0.82
C ASN A 4 35.27 -1.11 -0.31
N GLY A 5 34.00 -0.76 -0.03
CA GLY A 5 33.08 -0.27 -1.05
C GLY A 5 31.60 -0.27 -0.65
N THR A 6 30.78 0.31 -1.50
CA THR A 6 29.32 0.31 -1.35
C THR A 6 28.65 -0.32 -2.57
N LEU A 7 27.48 -0.88 -2.30
CA LEU A 7 26.58 -1.43 -3.30
C LEU A 7 25.20 -0.82 -3.06
N PHE A 8 24.57 -0.37 -4.15
CA PHE A 8 23.19 0.07 -4.20
C PHE A 8 22.39 -0.97 -4.98
N GLY A 9 21.25 -1.36 -4.43
CA GLY A 9 20.35 -2.31 -5.06
C GLY A 9 18.93 -2.10 -4.60
N THR A 10 18.01 -2.66 -5.36
CA THR A 10 16.57 -2.67 -5.09
C THR A 10 16.11 -4.11 -4.93
N LEU A 11 15.12 -4.27 -4.08
CA LEU A 11 14.40 -5.54 -3.89
C LEU A 11 12.92 -5.24 -4.13
N SER A 12 12.33 -5.89 -5.13
CA SER A 12 10.92 -5.79 -5.45
C SER A 12 10.29 -7.18 -5.40
N GLY A 13 9.61 -7.49 -4.31
CA GLY A 13 9.11 -8.84 -4.07
C GLY A 13 10.25 -9.85 -4.03
N ASN A 14 10.33 -10.73 -5.03
CA ASN A 14 11.38 -11.74 -5.16
C ASN A 14 12.48 -11.35 -6.18
N THR A 15 12.35 -10.23 -6.87
CA THR A 15 13.38 -9.77 -7.81
C THR A 15 14.38 -8.88 -7.10
N ARG A 16 15.66 -9.25 -7.21
CA ARG A 16 16.79 -8.46 -6.71
C ARG A 16 17.51 -7.83 -7.89
N GLU A 17 17.81 -6.54 -7.79
CA GLU A 17 18.56 -5.81 -8.82
C GLU A 17 19.68 -5.01 -8.17
N VAL A 18 20.88 -5.10 -8.74
CA VAL A 18 22.04 -4.31 -8.30
C VAL A 18 22.18 -3.13 -9.26
N LEU A 19 21.91 -1.93 -8.78
CA LEU A 19 21.93 -0.71 -9.58
C LEU A 19 23.36 -0.24 -9.85
N HIS A 20 24.16 -0.16 -8.78
CA HIS A 20 25.51 0.36 -8.88
C HIS A 20 26.39 -0.15 -7.73
N LYS A 21 27.67 -0.35 -8.02
CA LYS A 21 28.69 -0.67 -7.00
C LYS A 21 29.94 0.13 -7.27
N PHE A 22 30.56 0.62 -6.21
CA PHE A 22 31.87 1.25 -6.30
C PHE A 22 32.74 0.88 -5.11
N THR A 23 34.04 0.75 -5.38
CA THR A 23 35.05 0.42 -4.37
C THR A 23 35.75 1.67 -3.87
N VAL A 24 36.24 1.60 -2.64
CA VAL A 24 37.00 2.68 -2.00
C VAL A 24 38.17 2.07 -1.25
N ASP A 25 39.34 2.70 -1.39
CA ASP A 25 40.53 2.37 -0.62
C ASP A 25 40.64 3.34 0.57
N LEU A 26 40.30 2.85 1.76
CA LEU A 26 40.33 3.62 3.00
C LEU A 26 41.65 3.37 3.76
N PRO A 27 42.35 4.43 4.21
CA PRO A 27 43.57 4.27 5.00
C PRO A 27 43.32 3.51 6.30
N LYS A 28 43.98 2.37 6.50
CA LYS A 28 43.84 1.56 7.73
C LYS A 28 44.35 2.30 8.97
N LYS A 29 43.93 1.85 10.15
CA LYS A 29 44.44 2.36 11.43
C LYS A 29 45.92 1.98 11.55
N HIS A 30 46.80 2.97 11.70
CA HIS A 30 48.21 2.68 11.99
C HIS A 30 48.33 2.28 13.46
N GLY A 31 48.93 1.13 13.72
CA GLY A 31 49.17 0.63 15.08
C GLY A 31 50.48 1.11 15.71
N ARG A 32 51.40 1.66 14.91
CA ARG A 32 52.69 2.18 15.40
C ARG A 32 52.60 3.69 15.63
N GLY A 33 52.89 4.12 16.86
CA GLY A 33 52.93 5.53 17.24
C GLY A 33 54.09 6.30 16.59
N GLY A 34 54.00 7.63 16.59
CA GLY A 34 55.03 8.53 16.06
C GLY A 34 54.54 9.96 15.86
N GLN A 35 55.45 10.88 15.53
CA GLN A 35 55.14 12.31 15.33
C GLN A 35 54.09 12.56 14.22
N SER A 36 54.00 11.65 13.25
CA SER A 36 53.04 11.72 12.15
C SER A 36 51.70 11.01 12.42
N ALA A 37 51.52 10.39 13.59
CA ALA A 37 50.32 9.59 13.90
C ALA A 37 49.03 10.42 13.82
N LEU A 38 49.04 11.66 14.34
CA LEU A 38 47.89 12.57 14.30
C LEU A 38 47.50 12.94 12.86
N ARG A 39 48.49 13.19 12.00
CA ARG A 39 48.28 13.50 10.58
C ARG A 39 47.59 12.34 9.86
N PHE A 40 48.06 11.11 10.05
CA PHE A 40 47.42 9.94 9.43
C PHE A 40 46.03 9.66 10.00
N ALA A 41 45.79 9.96 11.28
CA ALA A 41 44.46 9.90 11.85
C ALA A 41 43.49 10.89 11.18
N ARG A 42 43.93 12.13 10.97
CA ARG A 42 43.15 13.15 10.26
C ARG A 42 42.85 12.75 8.83
N LEU A 43 43.86 12.31 8.08
CA LEU A 43 43.69 11.86 6.69
C LEU A 43 42.68 10.71 6.56
N ARG A 44 42.67 9.80 7.55
CA ARG A 44 41.70 8.70 7.60
C ARG A 44 40.28 9.20 7.86
N MET A 45 40.08 10.11 8.82
CA MET A 45 38.77 10.69 9.09
C MET A 45 38.25 11.45 7.86
N GLU A 46 39.12 12.21 7.20
CA GLU A 46 38.77 12.96 6.00
C GLU A 46 38.37 12.04 4.84
N LYS A 47 39.12 10.96 4.60
CA LYS A 47 38.76 9.95 3.58
C LYS A 47 37.45 9.23 3.91
N ARG A 48 37.18 8.91 5.18
CA ARG A 48 35.91 8.33 5.62
C ARG A 48 34.75 9.30 5.42
N HIS A 49 34.91 10.57 5.78
CA HIS A 49 33.89 11.59 5.57
C HIS A 49 33.57 11.78 4.07
N ASN A 50 34.60 11.83 3.22
CA ASN A 50 34.41 11.91 1.76
C ASN A 50 33.72 10.67 1.19
N TYR A 51 33.99 9.50 1.76
CA TYR A 51 33.31 8.27 1.39
C TYR A 51 31.82 8.31 1.73
N VAL A 52 31.46 8.69 2.96
CA VAL A 52 30.06 8.84 3.38
C VAL A 52 29.34 9.87 2.51
N ARG A 53 29.98 11.02 2.23
CA ARG A 53 29.44 12.05 1.32
C ARG A 53 29.14 11.49 -0.07
N LYS A 54 30.12 10.82 -0.68
CA LYS A 54 29.95 10.23 -2.02
C LYS A 54 28.83 9.18 -2.04
N THR A 55 28.72 8.37 -1.00
CA THR A 55 27.62 7.40 -0.88
C THR A 55 26.27 8.10 -0.73
N ALA A 56 26.17 9.16 0.08
CA ALA A 56 24.95 9.93 0.26
C ALA A 56 24.50 10.58 -1.07
N GLU A 57 25.42 11.23 -1.78
CA GLU A 57 25.16 11.84 -3.09
C GLU A 57 24.67 10.80 -4.10
N LEU A 58 25.35 9.65 -4.22
CA LEU A 58 24.91 8.59 -5.13
C LEU A 58 23.56 7.99 -4.73
N ALA A 59 23.28 7.87 -3.43
CA ALA A 59 21.98 7.41 -2.95
C ALA A 59 20.85 8.35 -3.42
N THR A 60 21.06 9.67 -3.35
CA THR A 60 20.09 10.64 -3.86
C THR A 60 19.87 10.51 -5.37
N GLN A 61 20.94 10.30 -6.14
CA GLN A 61 20.84 10.15 -7.59
C GLN A 61 20.06 8.91 -8.02
N PHE A 62 20.20 7.79 -7.30
CA PHE A 62 19.52 6.53 -7.66
C PHE A 62 18.13 6.38 -7.05
N PHE A 63 17.89 6.90 -5.84
CA PHE A 63 16.63 6.68 -5.13
C PHE A 63 15.67 7.86 -5.19
N ILE A 64 16.07 9.03 -5.67
CA ILE A 64 15.19 10.19 -5.87
C ILE A 64 15.02 10.43 -7.37
N ASN A 65 13.77 10.50 -7.82
CA ASN A 65 13.48 10.85 -9.20
C ASN A 65 13.67 12.37 -9.39
N PRO A 66 14.45 12.81 -10.40
CA PRO A 66 14.73 14.23 -10.60
C PRO A 66 13.48 15.05 -10.98
N ASN A 67 12.51 14.42 -11.65
CA ASN A 67 11.32 15.10 -12.16
C ASN A 67 10.27 15.35 -11.07
N THR A 68 10.01 14.35 -10.22
CA THR A 68 9.00 14.45 -9.14
C THR A 68 9.60 14.87 -7.82
N SER A 69 10.94 14.89 -7.70
CA SER A 69 11.66 15.19 -6.45
C SER A 69 11.27 14.26 -5.28
N GLN A 70 10.63 13.13 -5.57
CA GLN A 70 10.15 12.16 -4.59
C GLN A 70 10.99 10.88 -4.62
N PRO A 71 11.14 10.19 -3.47
CA PRO A 71 11.77 8.88 -3.42
C PRO A 71 11.02 7.87 -4.30
N ASN A 72 11.74 7.11 -5.11
CA ASN A 72 11.18 6.03 -5.92
C ASN A 72 10.92 4.74 -5.11
N VAL A 73 11.42 4.68 -3.88
CA VAL A 73 11.35 3.49 -3.02
C VAL A 73 10.34 3.68 -1.89
N ALA A 74 9.59 2.62 -1.58
CA ALA A 74 8.64 2.61 -0.46
C ALA A 74 9.34 2.71 0.90
N GLY A 75 10.54 2.13 1.01
CA GLY A 75 11.40 2.19 2.18
C GLY A 75 12.85 1.88 1.82
N LEU A 76 13.76 2.25 2.72
CA LEU A 76 15.20 2.12 2.56
C LEU A 76 15.79 1.33 3.72
N ILE A 77 16.74 0.44 3.43
CA ILE A 77 17.47 -0.32 4.45
C ILE A 77 18.95 0.03 4.34
N LEU A 78 19.56 0.41 5.47
CA LEU A 78 20.99 0.69 5.53
C LEU A 78 21.71 -0.54 6.10
N ALA A 79 22.31 -1.34 5.21
CA ALA A 79 23.12 -2.48 5.61
C ALA A 79 24.61 -2.12 5.62
N GLY A 80 25.36 -2.58 6.62
CA GLY A 80 26.81 -2.45 6.62
C GLY A 80 27.50 -3.10 7.80
N SER A 81 28.82 -3.21 7.71
CA SER A 81 29.66 -3.62 8.83
C SER A 81 30.12 -2.39 9.62
N ALA A 82 30.07 -2.48 10.94
CA ALA A 82 30.47 -1.41 11.87
C ALA A 82 29.67 -0.10 11.71
N ASP A 83 30.27 1.01 12.19
CA ASP A 83 29.58 2.28 12.41
C ASP A 83 29.37 3.15 11.15
N PHE A 84 29.82 2.72 9.96
CA PHE A 84 29.68 3.55 8.76
C PHE A 84 28.22 3.85 8.39
N LYS A 85 27.32 2.89 8.65
CA LYS A 85 25.89 3.03 8.38
C LYS A 85 25.20 3.94 9.40
N THR A 86 25.66 3.94 10.66
CA THR A 86 25.13 4.81 11.71
C THR A 86 25.62 6.24 11.49
N GLU A 87 26.88 6.41 11.11
CA GLU A 87 27.42 7.70 10.66
C GLU A 87 26.63 8.26 9.46
N LEU A 88 26.31 7.43 8.45
CA LEU A 88 25.49 7.88 7.32
C LEU A 88 24.08 8.32 7.76
N SER A 89 23.41 7.50 8.58
CA SER A 89 22.05 7.76 9.05
C SER A 89 21.92 9.02 9.92
N GLN A 90 22.95 9.30 10.72
CA GLN A 90 23.00 10.48 11.60
C GLN A 90 23.61 11.72 10.93
N SER A 91 24.21 11.58 9.75
CA SER A 91 24.85 12.70 9.07
C SER A 91 23.84 13.62 8.39
N ASP A 92 24.07 14.93 8.51
CA ASP A 92 23.31 15.97 7.79
C ASP A 92 23.56 15.94 6.26
N MET A 93 24.47 15.08 5.79
CA MET A 93 24.77 14.91 4.37
C MET A 93 23.76 14.01 3.67
N PHE A 94 23.01 13.21 4.42
CA PHE A 94 22.00 12.34 3.85
C PHE A 94 20.71 13.13 3.60
N ASP A 95 20.08 12.92 2.44
CA ASP A 95 18.89 13.68 2.09
C ASP A 95 17.75 13.39 3.10
N PRO A 96 17.15 14.44 3.71
CA PRO A 96 16.09 14.27 4.71
C PRO A 96 14.90 13.43 4.21
N ARG A 97 14.61 13.47 2.90
CA ARG A 97 13.51 12.71 2.28
C ARG A 97 13.80 11.22 2.29
N LEU A 98 15.06 10.83 2.06
CA LEU A 98 15.48 9.44 2.16
C LEU A 98 15.65 9.02 3.62
N GLN A 99 16.08 9.93 4.49
CA GLN A 99 16.21 9.67 5.92
C GLN A 99 14.87 9.29 6.55
N ALA A 100 13.79 9.99 6.19
CA ALA A 100 12.42 9.67 6.62
C ALA A 100 11.90 8.32 6.11
N LYS A 101 12.57 7.72 5.12
CA LYS A 101 12.21 6.42 4.52
C LYS A 101 13.09 5.27 5.02
N ILE A 102 14.04 5.52 5.94
CA ILE A 102 14.84 4.45 6.53
C ILE A 102 13.93 3.57 7.41
N LEU A 103 13.80 2.30 7.03
CA LEU A 103 13.04 1.30 7.76
C LEU A 103 13.88 0.64 8.85
N ASN A 104 15.11 0.25 8.50
CA ASN A 104 16.01 -0.39 9.44
C ASN A 104 17.48 -0.20 9.05
N VAL A 105 18.35 -0.37 10.04
CA VAL A 105 19.81 -0.39 9.91
C VAL A 105 20.30 -1.80 10.30
N VAL A 106 20.86 -2.53 9.34
CA VAL A 106 21.21 -3.95 9.51
C VAL A 106 22.72 -4.15 9.57
N ASP A 107 23.18 -4.97 10.52
CA ASP A 107 24.57 -5.43 10.60
C ASP A 107 24.78 -6.63 9.70
N VAL A 108 25.75 -6.52 8.78
CA VAL A 108 26.15 -7.62 7.91
C VAL A 108 27.62 -7.95 8.11
N SER A 109 27.94 -9.24 8.03
CA SER A 109 29.30 -9.74 8.28
C SER A 109 30.21 -9.54 7.08
N TYR A 110 29.63 -9.53 5.87
CA TYR A 110 30.36 -9.41 4.61
C TYR A 110 29.85 -8.22 3.80
N GLY A 111 30.73 -7.61 3.01
CA GLY A 111 30.39 -6.57 2.04
C GLY A 111 29.95 -7.13 0.67
N GLY A 112 29.63 -6.23 -0.26
CA GLY A 112 29.32 -6.58 -1.64
C GLY A 112 28.01 -7.37 -1.81
N GLU A 113 27.98 -8.25 -2.81
CA GLU A 113 26.79 -9.02 -3.20
C GLU A 113 26.41 -10.10 -2.17
N ASN A 114 27.39 -10.70 -1.49
CA ASN A 114 27.12 -11.66 -0.41
C ASN A 114 26.47 -10.97 0.79
N GLY A 115 26.99 -9.80 1.18
CA GLY A 115 26.37 -8.96 2.20
C GLY A 115 24.97 -8.48 1.84
N PHE A 116 24.72 -8.24 0.55
CA PHE A 116 23.40 -7.86 0.06
C PHE A 116 22.36 -8.97 0.28
N ASN A 117 22.71 -10.23 0.01
CA ASN A 117 21.81 -11.36 0.28
C ASN A 117 21.54 -11.53 1.77
N GLN A 118 22.58 -11.42 2.59
CA GLN A 118 22.43 -11.48 4.05
C GLN A 118 21.52 -10.34 4.57
N ALA A 119 21.66 -9.13 4.02
CA ALA A 119 20.81 -8.01 4.38
C ALA A 119 19.33 -8.27 4.01
N ILE A 120 19.07 -8.90 2.87
CA ILE A 120 17.72 -9.27 2.43
C ILE A 120 17.10 -10.27 3.40
N GLU A 121 17.83 -11.32 3.77
CA GLU A 121 17.36 -12.35 4.71
C GLU A 121 17.03 -11.76 6.09
N LEU A 122 17.94 -10.96 6.65
CA LEU A 122 17.74 -10.31 7.96
C LEU A 122 16.62 -9.27 7.93
N SER A 123 16.35 -8.65 6.78
CA SER A 123 15.30 -7.64 6.64
C SER A 123 13.94 -8.23 6.26
N ALA A 124 13.85 -9.53 5.96
CA ALA A 124 12.63 -10.15 5.48
C ALA A 124 11.45 -9.98 6.45
N GLU A 125 11.70 -10.10 7.76
CA GLU A 125 10.69 -9.91 8.80
C GLU A 125 10.19 -8.46 8.87
N ILE A 126 11.08 -7.49 8.70
CA ILE A 126 10.70 -6.07 8.76
C ILE A 126 9.94 -5.68 7.49
N LEU A 127 10.37 -6.18 6.33
CA LEU A 127 9.69 -5.95 5.06
C LEU A 127 8.28 -6.55 5.04
N SER A 128 8.07 -7.72 5.63
CA SER A 128 6.72 -8.28 5.77
C SER A 128 5.85 -7.41 6.70
N ASN A 129 6.44 -6.93 7.79
CA ASN A 129 5.77 -6.01 8.71
C ASN A 129 5.41 -4.66 8.07
N VAL A 130 6.14 -4.17 7.06
CA VAL A 130 5.82 -2.88 6.40
C VAL A 130 4.45 -2.92 5.71
N LYS A 131 4.10 -4.00 5.01
CA LYS A 131 2.75 -4.14 4.41
C LYS A 131 1.68 -4.09 5.51
N PHE A 132 1.90 -4.82 6.61
CA PHE A 132 0.97 -4.83 7.75
C PHE A 132 0.86 -3.47 8.45
N ILE A 133 1.95 -2.72 8.59
CA ILE A 133 1.95 -1.38 9.19
C ILE A 133 1.20 -0.39 8.30
N GLN A 134 1.40 -0.45 6.99
CA GLN A 134 0.67 0.38 6.03
C GLN A 134 -0.83 0.08 6.06
N GLU A 135 -1.18 -1.20 6.02
CA GLU A 135 -2.56 -1.69 6.11
C GLU A 135 -3.21 -1.24 7.43
N LYS A 136 -2.54 -1.45 8.57
CA LYS A 136 -3.02 -0.99 9.87
C LYS A 136 -3.22 0.52 9.92
N ARG A 137 -2.31 1.30 9.33
CA ARG A 137 -2.43 2.76 9.26
C ARG A 137 -3.59 3.20 8.37
N LEU A 138 -3.83 2.52 7.26
CA LEU A 138 -4.93 2.80 6.35
C LEU A 138 -6.29 2.55 7.04
N ILE A 139 -6.46 1.36 7.63
CA ILE A 139 -7.68 1.02 8.37
C ILE A 139 -7.84 1.92 9.62
N GLY A 140 -6.73 2.26 10.28
CA GLY A 140 -6.74 3.18 11.43
C GLY A 140 -7.31 4.55 11.07
N LYS A 141 -6.91 5.12 9.92
CA LYS A 141 -7.50 6.37 9.41
C LYS A 141 -8.99 6.20 9.11
N TYR A 142 -9.38 5.10 8.47
CA TYR A 142 -10.78 4.81 8.19
C TYR A 142 -11.63 4.74 9.47
N PHE A 143 -11.14 4.06 10.52
CA PHE A 143 -11.84 4.00 11.81
C PHE A 143 -11.83 5.33 12.57
N GLU A 144 -10.81 6.17 12.37
CA GLU A 144 -10.78 7.51 12.92
C GLU A 144 -11.91 8.37 12.34
N GLU A 145 -12.11 8.33 11.02
CA GLU A 145 -13.21 9.04 10.34
C GLU A 145 -14.59 8.56 10.82
N ILE A 146 -14.74 7.25 11.08
CA ILE A 146 -15.96 6.70 11.69
C ILE A 146 -16.13 7.23 13.12
N SER A 147 -15.06 7.20 13.92
CA SER A 147 -15.14 7.59 15.34
C SER A 147 -15.42 9.09 15.53
N GLN A 148 -15.04 9.91 14.55
CA GLN A 148 -15.22 11.36 14.57
C GLN A 148 -16.55 11.80 13.92
N ASP A 149 -17.36 10.87 13.40
CA ASP A 149 -18.63 11.14 12.72
C ASP A 149 -18.52 12.25 11.64
N THR A 150 -17.40 12.30 10.93
CA THR A 150 -17.14 13.30 9.88
C THR A 150 -18.00 13.10 8.64
N GLY A 151 -18.67 11.94 8.54
CA GLY A 151 -19.45 11.51 7.36
C GLY A 151 -18.60 11.31 6.10
N LYS A 152 -17.28 11.13 6.25
CA LYS A 152 -16.33 10.87 5.14
C LYS A 152 -15.97 9.39 4.98
N TYR A 153 -16.90 8.51 5.31
CA TYR A 153 -16.71 7.09 5.20
C TYR A 153 -17.94 6.44 4.58
N VAL A 154 -17.74 5.28 3.98
CA VAL A 154 -18.81 4.46 3.43
C VAL A 154 -18.51 2.99 3.73
N PHE A 155 -19.55 2.21 4.03
CA PHE A 155 -19.48 0.79 4.29
C PHE A 155 -20.67 0.09 3.64
N GLY A 156 -20.56 -1.21 3.37
CA GLY A 156 -21.62 -1.96 2.69
C GLY A 156 -21.53 -1.88 1.17
N VAL A 157 -22.03 -2.91 0.49
CA VAL A 157 -21.84 -3.08 -0.96
C VAL A 157 -22.63 -2.04 -1.75
N ASP A 158 -23.90 -1.85 -1.41
CA ASP A 158 -24.78 -0.97 -2.18
C ASP A 158 -24.37 0.50 -2.02
N ASP A 159 -24.06 0.93 -0.79
CA ASP A 159 -23.61 2.30 -0.51
C ASP A 159 -22.24 2.60 -1.11
N THR A 160 -21.29 1.64 -1.03
CA THR A 160 -19.98 1.81 -1.67
C THR A 160 -20.09 1.91 -3.18
N LEU A 161 -21.01 1.18 -3.81
CA LEU A 161 -21.26 1.28 -5.25
C LEU A 161 -21.91 2.61 -5.63
N LYS A 162 -22.97 3.04 -4.93
CA LYS A 162 -23.61 4.34 -5.15
C LYS A 162 -22.60 5.49 -5.03
N THR A 163 -21.80 5.50 -3.96
CA THR A 163 -20.78 6.54 -3.73
C THR A 163 -19.61 6.47 -4.73
N LEU A 164 -19.30 5.28 -5.23
CA LEU A 164 -18.31 5.09 -6.29
C LEU A 164 -18.81 5.63 -7.64
N GLU A 165 -20.08 5.39 -7.99
CA GLU A 165 -20.71 5.94 -9.19
C GLU A 165 -20.76 7.49 -9.17
N MET A 166 -20.94 8.09 -8.00
CA MET A 166 -20.85 9.54 -7.80
C MET A 166 -19.41 10.08 -7.85
N GLY A 167 -18.39 9.20 -7.86
CA GLY A 167 -16.98 9.60 -7.82
C GLY A 167 -16.55 10.25 -6.50
N ALA A 168 -17.29 10.00 -5.40
CA ALA A 168 -17.00 10.60 -4.09
C ALA A 168 -15.86 9.89 -3.34
N VAL A 169 -15.55 8.65 -3.71
CA VAL A 169 -14.55 7.81 -3.04
C VAL A 169 -13.13 8.28 -3.36
N GLU A 170 -12.33 8.53 -2.34
CA GLU A 170 -10.88 8.77 -2.46
C GLU A 170 -10.15 7.43 -2.51
N THR A 171 -10.32 6.64 -1.45
CA THR A 171 -9.66 5.34 -1.28
C THR A 171 -10.68 4.26 -1.02
N LEU A 172 -10.77 3.29 -1.93
CA LEU A 172 -11.61 2.11 -1.78
C LEU A 172 -10.80 1.02 -1.09
N ILE A 173 -11.32 0.52 0.02
CA ILE A 173 -10.71 -0.49 0.86
C ILE A 173 -11.50 -1.79 0.70
N VAL A 174 -10.86 -2.82 0.15
CA VAL A 174 -11.51 -4.11 -0.13
C VAL A 174 -10.72 -5.25 0.50
N TRP A 175 -11.44 -6.17 1.14
CA TRP A 175 -10.82 -7.39 1.67
C TRP A 175 -10.44 -8.36 0.53
N GLU A 176 -9.22 -8.91 0.58
CA GLU A 176 -8.68 -9.82 -0.45
C GLU A 176 -9.58 -11.05 -0.68
N ASN A 177 -10.28 -11.54 0.36
CA ASN A 177 -11.16 -12.71 0.29
C ASN A 177 -12.65 -12.33 0.31
N LEU A 178 -13.03 -11.27 -0.40
CA LEU A 178 -14.43 -10.85 -0.50
C LEU A 178 -15.25 -11.90 -1.28
N ASP A 179 -16.13 -12.61 -0.58
CA ASP A 179 -17.03 -13.63 -1.14
C ASP A 179 -18.30 -13.01 -1.74
N ILE A 180 -18.14 -12.01 -2.60
CA ILE A 180 -19.24 -11.31 -3.27
C ILE A 180 -19.04 -11.37 -4.78
N THR A 181 -20.04 -11.89 -5.47
CA THR A 181 -20.07 -12.03 -6.92
C THR A 181 -21.07 -11.03 -7.51
N ARG A 182 -20.65 -10.37 -8.58
CA ARG A 182 -21.48 -9.49 -9.38
C ARG A 182 -22.12 -10.31 -10.50
N TYR A 183 -23.45 -10.29 -10.53
CA TYR A 183 -24.27 -10.92 -11.55
C TYR A 183 -24.91 -9.85 -12.42
N VAL A 184 -24.70 -9.94 -13.73
CA VAL A 184 -25.48 -9.20 -14.71
C VAL A 184 -26.58 -10.12 -15.19
N LEU A 185 -27.79 -9.84 -14.72
CA LEU A 185 -28.98 -10.60 -15.02
C LEU A 185 -29.77 -9.87 -16.11
N LYS A 186 -30.22 -10.59 -17.12
CA LYS A 186 -31.14 -10.04 -18.12
C LYS A 186 -32.52 -10.65 -17.94
N ASN A 187 -33.54 -9.81 -17.86
CA ASN A 187 -34.92 -10.30 -17.89
C ASN A 187 -35.25 -10.74 -19.33
N SER A 188 -35.68 -11.99 -19.47
CA SER A 188 -36.03 -12.60 -20.77
C SER A 188 -37.25 -11.94 -21.41
N VAL A 189 -38.13 -11.32 -20.60
CA VAL A 189 -39.39 -10.71 -21.03
C VAL A 189 -39.25 -9.21 -21.32
N THR A 190 -38.62 -8.44 -20.43
CA THR A 190 -38.50 -6.98 -20.58
C THR A 190 -37.21 -6.55 -21.27
N GLY A 191 -36.21 -7.43 -21.34
CA GLY A 191 -34.88 -7.11 -21.87
C GLY A 191 -34.03 -6.21 -20.97
N GLU A 192 -34.55 -5.81 -19.80
CA GLU A 192 -33.83 -5.00 -18.82
C GLU A 192 -32.69 -5.77 -18.18
N MET A 193 -31.59 -5.06 -17.93
CA MET A 193 -30.38 -5.60 -17.31
C MET A 193 -30.35 -5.16 -15.85
N VAL A 194 -30.48 -6.12 -14.94
CA VAL A 194 -30.41 -5.90 -13.50
C VAL A 194 -29.07 -6.41 -13.00
N ILE A 195 -28.33 -5.56 -12.29
CA ILE A 195 -27.07 -5.94 -11.66
C ILE A 195 -27.39 -6.32 -10.21
N LYS A 196 -27.08 -7.56 -9.82
CA LYS A 196 -27.19 -8.01 -8.43
C LYS A 196 -25.83 -8.39 -7.86
N HIS A 197 -25.59 -8.03 -6.61
CA HIS A 197 -24.42 -8.42 -5.85
C HIS A 197 -24.85 -9.47 -4.82
N LEU A 198 -24.38 -10.71 -4.98
CA LEU A 198 -24.83 -11.83 -4.15
C LEU A 198 -23.65 -12.40 -3.37
N LYS A 199 -23.90 -12.80 -2.13
CA LYS A 199 -22.98 -13.65 -1.35
C LYS A 199 -23.14 -15.10 -1.76
N LYS A 200 -22.12 -15.94 -1.51
CA LYS A 200 -22.16 -17.40 -1.79
C LYS A 200 -23.40 -18.11 -1.20
N GLU A 201 -23.88 -17.68 -0.03
CA GLU A 201 -25.08 -18.24 0.61
C GLU A 201 -26.38 -17.84 -0.11
N GLN A 202 -26.39 -16.70 -0.78
CA GLN A 202 -27.51 -16.21 -1.57
C GLN A 202 -27.49 -16.73 -3.02
N GLU A 203 -26.37 -17.30 -3.46
CA GLU A 203 -26.28 -18.01 -4.75
C GLU A 203 -27.13 -19.29 -4.76
N SER A 204 -27.34 -19.94 -3.60
CA SER A 204 -28.19 -21.14 -3.50
C SER A 204 -29.69 -20.85 -3.54
N ASP A 205 -30.10 -19.61 -3.27
CA ASP A 205 -31.50 -19.23 -3.23
C ASP A 205 -32.00 -18.90 -4.63
N GLN A 206 -32.77 -19.84 -5.21
CA GLN A 206 -33.39 -19.69 -6.54
C GLN A 206 -34.37 -18.50 -6.64
N SER A 207 -34.83 -17.94 -5.51
CA SER A 207 -35.64 -16.73 -5.46
C SER A 207 -34.89 -15.48 -5.95
N ASN A 208 -33.56 -15.44 -5.81
CA ASN A 208 -32.76 -14.27 -6.19
C ASN A 208 -32.62 -14.13 -7.73
N PHE A 209 -32.87 -15.21 -8.46
CA PHE A 209 -32.89 -15.28 -9.93
C PHE A 209 -34.30 -15.15 -10.52
N LYS A 210 -35.30 -14.85 -9.70
CA LYS A 210 -36.65 -14.53 -10.15
C LYS A 210 -36.91 -13.05 -9.92
N ASP A 211 -37.54 -12.43 -10.89
CA ASP A 211 -37.93 -11.03 -10.78
C ASP A 211 -39.15 -10.89 -9.87
N LEU A 212 -39.11 -9.97 -8.91
CA LEU A 212 -40.15 -9.79 -7.88
C LEU A 212 -41.49 -9.34 -8.50
N ALA A 213 -41.44 -8.63 -9.63
CA ALA A 213 -42.62 -8.08 -10.30
C ALA A 213 -43.27 -9.05 -11.32
N THR A 214 -42.48 -9.91 -11.98
CA THR A 214 -42.96 -10.72 -13.12
C THR A 214 -42.86 -12.22 -12.90
N SER A 215 -42.22 -12.69 -11.80
CA SER A 215 -41.87 -14.10 -11.60
C SER A 215 -41.12 -14.74 -12.78
N ALA A 216 -40.59 -13.92 -13.69
CA ALA A 216 -39.82 -14.37 -14.84
C ALA A 216 -38.41 -14.77 -14.38
N GLU A 217 -37.88 -15.82 -14.99
CA GLU A 217 -36.52 -16.27 -14.75
C GLU A 217 -35.53 -15.27 -15.36
N LEU A 218 -34.61 -14.79 -14.53
CA LEU A 218 -33.54 -13.90 -14.93
C LEU A 218 -32.38 -14.72 -15.47
N GLU A 219 -32.01 -14.50 -16.72
CA GLU A 219 -30.88 -15.18 -17.34
C GLU A 219 -29.57 -14.53 -16.90
N VAL A 220 -28.62 -15.34 -16.43
CA VAL A 220 -27.27 -14.88 -16.08
C VAL A 220 -26.48 -14.70 -17.36
N GLN A 221 -26.18 -13.45 -17.74
CA GLN A 221 -25.26 -13.18 -18.84
C GLN A 221 -23.81 -13.23 -18.40
N GLU A 222 -23.49 -12.51 -17.32
CA GLU A 222 -22.13 -12.39 -16.84
C GLU A 222 -22.08 -12.65 -15.33
N LYS A 223 -21.14 -13.50 -14.94
CA LYS A 223 -20.77 -13.76 -13.55
C LYS A 223 -19.31 -13.37 -13.39
N MET A 224 -19.04 -12.36 -12.57
CA MET A 224 -17.69 -11.88 -12.28
C MET A 224 -17.53 -11.66 -10.77
N PRO A 225 -16.40 -12.06 -10.15
CA PRO A 225 -16.09 -11.67 -8.78
C PRO A 225 -16.04 -10.14 -8.65
N LEU A 226 -16.67 -9.59 -7.60
CA LEU A 226 -16.71 -8.13 -7.42
C LEU A 226 -15.30 -7.54 -7.25
N LEU A 227 -14.40 -8.30 -6.63
CA LEU A 227 -12.97 -7.95 -6.49
C LEU A 227 -12.28 -7.72 -7.85
N GLU A 228 -12.54 -8.60 -8.82
CA GLU A 228 -11.96 -8.52 -10.17
C GLU A 228 -12.55 -7.34 -10.94
N TRP A 229 -13.86 -7.10 -10.77
CA TRP A 229 -14.51 -5.93 -11.36
C TRP A 229 -13.90 -4.62 -10.84
N PHE A 230 -13.68 -4.48 -9.52
CA PHE A 230 -13.01 -3.30 -8.97
C PHE A 230 -11.59 -3.13 -9.53
N ALA A 231 -10.82 -4.22 -9.67
CA ALA A 231 -9.47 -4.16 -10.21
C ALA A 231 -9.41 -3.66 -11.67
N ASN A 232 -10.47 -3.87 -12.45
CA ASN A 232 -10.56 -3.39 -13.82
C ASN A 232 -11.08 -1.94 -13.90
N GLU A 233 -12.06 -1.59 -13.07
CA GLU A 233 -12.85 -0.37 -13.25
C GLU A 233 -12.45 0.80 -12.32
N TYR A 234 -11.67 0.56 -11.26
CA TYR A 234 -11.33 1.61 -10.26
C TYR A 234 -10.73 2.88 -10.87
N ARG A 235 -9.95 2.75 -11.95
CA ARG A 235 -9.32 3.90 -12.64
C ARG A 235 -10.33 4.84 -13.30
N ARG A 236 -11.48 4.33 -13.74
CA ARG A 236 -12.53 5.15 -14.36
C ARG A 236 -13.22 6.04 -13.34
N PHE A 237 -13.38 5.55 -12.11
CA PHE A 237 -13.96 6.31 -10.99
C PHE A 237 -12.95 7.25 -10.32
N GLY A 238 -11.65 7.12 -10.64
CA GLY A 238 -10.60 7.96 -10.07
C GLY A 238 -10.31 7.69 -8.59
N CYS A 239 -10.69 6.52 -8.08
CA CYS A 239 -10.37 6.11 -6.71
C CYS A 239 -9.05 5.34 -6.63
N THR A 240 -8.41 5.31 -5.46
CA THR A 240 -7.27 4.43 -5.18
C THR A 240 -7.79 3.14 -4.56
N LEU A 241 -7.54 2.00 -5.20
CA LEU A 241 -7.93 0.69 -4.69
C LEU A 241 -6.84 0.10 -3.79
N GLU A 242 -7.18 -0.22 -2.55
CA GLU A 242 -6.29 -0.83 -1.57
C GLU A 242 -6.87 -2.15 -1.06
N PHE A 243 -6.06 -3.21 -1.13
CA PHE A 243 -6.45 -4.54 -0.65
C PHE A 243 -5.95 -4.81 0.76
N VAL A 244 -6.85 -5.36 1.58
CA VAL A 244 -6.64 -5.57 3.02
C VAL A 244 -6.79 -7.04 3.36
N THR A 245 -6.15 -7.48 4.44
CA THR A 245 -6.21 -8.84 4.99
C THR A 245 -6.84 -8.87 6.38
N ASN A 246 -7.19 -10.05 6.87
CA ASN A 246 -7.75 -10.24 8.22
C ASN A 246 -6.68 -10.55 9.29
N LYS A 247 -5.39 -10.39 8.98
CA LYS A 247 -4.29 -10.78 9.88
C LYS A 247 -4.09 -9.81 11.04
N SER A 248 -4.43 -8.54 10.84
CA SER A 248 -4.40 -7.51 11.89
C SER A 248 -5.70 -7.53 12.71
N GLN A 249 -5.66 -7.01 13.94
CA GLN A 249 -6.86 -6.85 14.76
C GLN A 249 -7.84 -5.88 14.08
N GLU A 250 -7.32 -4.79 13.52
CA GLU A 250 -8.06 -3.77 12.78
C GLU A 250 -8.67 -4.36 11.50
N GLY A 251 -7.92 -5.18 10.75
CA GLY A 251 -8.41 -5.89 9.57
C GLY A 251 -9.50 -6.91 9.89
N SER A 252 -9.36 -7.64 11.00
CA SER A 252 -10.40 -8.54 11.50
C SER A 252 -11.70 -7.80 11.86
N GLN A 253 -11.61 -6.61 12.48
CA GLN A 253 -12.76 -5.76 12.76
C GLN A 253 -13.39 -5.23 11.47
N PHE A 254 -12.58 -4.83 10.49
CA PHE A 254 -13.07 -4.36 9.19
C PHE A 254 -13.87 -5.45 8.46
N CYS A 255 -13.32 -6.67 8.39
CA CYS A 255 -13.96 -7.78 7.70
C CYS A 255 -15.26 -8.22 8.40
N ARG A 256 -15.24 -8.37 9.73
CA ARG A 256 -16.40 -8.87 10.50
C ARG A 256 -17.45 -7.80 10.78
N GLY A 257 -17.05 -6.55 11.00
CA GLY A 257 -17.95 -5.45 11.35
C GLY A 257 -18.58 -4.78 10.13
N PHE A 258 -17.81 -4.58 9.06
CA PHE A 258 -18.23 -3.79 7.88
C PHE A 258 -18.38 -4.62 6.60
N GLY A 259 -18.35 -5.96 6.71
CA GLY A 259 -18.57 -6.86 5.57
C GLY A 259 -17.42 -6.91 4.55
N GLY A 260 -16.23 -6.41 4.92
CA GLY A 260 -15.03 -6.50 4.09
C GLY A 260 -14.98 -5.53 2.90
N ILE A 261 -15.91 -4.57 2.83
CA ILE A 261 -15.91 -3.51 1.81
C ILE A 261 -16.19 -2.15 2.47
N GLY A 262 -15.42 -1.14 2.09
CA GLY A 262 -15.60 0.21 2.59
C GLY A 262 -14.72 1.19 1.85
N GLY A 263 -14.85 2.47 2.17
CA GLY A 263 -14.06 3.50 1.53
C GLY A 263 -13.99 4.78 2.34
N VAL A 264 -12.94 5.55 2.10
CA VAL A 264 -12.80 6.92 2.59
C VAL A 264 -13.25 7.86 1.48
N LEU A 265 -14.16 8.77 1.81
CA LEU A 265 -14.74 9.73 0.88
C LEU A 265 -13.92 11.03 0.86
N ARG A 266 -13.86 11.68 -0.30
CA ARG A 266 -13.18 12.98 -0.49
C ARG A 266 -13.88 14.12 0.24
N TYR A 267 -15.21 14.03 0.34
CA TYR A 267 -16.08 15.02 0.96
C TYR A 267 -17.19 14.30 1.74
N GLN A 268 -17.78 15.02 2.69
CA GLN A 268 -18.87 14.48 3.50
C GLN A 268 -20.08 14.21 2.62
N LEU A 269 -20.67 13.02 2.76
CA LEU A 269 -21.83 12.61 1.99
C LEU A 269 -22.83 11.97 2.94
N ASP A 270 -24.07 12.45 2.91
CA ASP A 270 -25.13 11.90 3.75
C ASP A 270 -25.72 10.69 3.02
N ILE A 271 -25.29 9.49 3.41
CA ILE A 271 -25.72 8.26 2.72
C ILE A 271 -27.18 7.94 3.04
N ARG A 272 -27.67 8.35 4.22
CA ARG A 272 -29.05 8.12 4.69
C ARG A 272 -30.10 8.76 3.80
N SER A 273 -29.80 9.90 3.18
CA SER A 273 -30.76 10.55 2.28
C SER A 273 -31.03 9.72 1.03
N PHE A 274 -30.17 8.75 0.67
CA PHE A 274 -30.34 7.93 -0.53
C PHE A 274 -31.20 6.69 -0.33
N ASP A 275 -31.44 6.26 0.90
CA ASP A 275 -32.40 5.19 1.19
C ASP A 275 -33.84 5.72 1.15
N GLU A 276 -34.05 6.99 1.55
CA GLU A 276 -35.36 7.65 1.48
C GLU A 276 -35.84 7.85 0.02
N VAL A 277 -34.96 8.18 -0.92
CA VAL A 277 -35.36 8.36 -2.34
C VAL A 277 -35.71 7.05 -3.03
N SER A 278 -35.21 5.91 -2.54
CA SER A 278 -35.61 4.59 -3.06
C SER A 278 -37.01 4.17 -2.60
N ASP A 279 -37.49 4.65 -1.45
CA ASP A 279 -38.82 4.35 -0.92
C ASP A 279 -39.90 5.36 -1.36
N GLU A 280 -39.55 6.59 -1.78
CA GLU A 280 -40.51 7.59 -2.27
C GLU A 280 -41.08 7.32 -3.67
N GLY A 281 -40.72 6.20 -4.31
CA GLY A 281 -41.30 5.76 -5.58
C GLY A 281 -42.70 5.14 -5.48
N GLU A 282 -43.20 4.84 -4.28
CA GLU A 282 -44.56 4.33 -4.04
C GLU A 282 -45.46 5.41 -3.42
N ILE A 283 -45.83 6.44 -4.19
CA ILE A 283 -47.01 7.25 -3.87
C ILE A 283 -48.10 7.00 -4.92
N TYR A 284 -49.06 6.24 -4.44
CA TYR A 284 -50.36 5.86 -4.98
C TYR A 284 -51.04 6.99 -5.77
N GLU A 285 -51.64 6.62 -6.91
CA GLU A 285 -52.69 7.39 -7.57
C GLU A 285 -53.82 7.67 -6.57
N ASP A 286 -53.91 8.91 -6.08
CA ASP A 286 -55.12 9.36 -5.39
C ASP A 286 -56.24 9.57 -6.41
N SER A 287 -57.25 8.71 -6.28
CA SER A 287 -58.53 8.81 -6.96
C SER A 287 -59.47 9.62 -6.08
N ASP A 288 -59.89 10.78 -6.59
CA ASP A 288 -61.15 11.47 -6.26
C ASP A 288 -61.70 12.15 -7.52
#